data_AF-A0A920V864-F1
#
_entry.id   AF-A0A920V864-F1
#
_cell.length_a   1.000
_cell.length_b   1.000
_cell.length_c   1.000
_cell.angle_alpha   90.00
_cell.angle_beta   90.00
_cell.angle_gamma   90.00
#
_symmetry.space_group_name_H-M   'P 1'
#
loop_
_entity.id
_entity.type
_entity.pdbx_description
1 polymer ?
#
loop_
_entity_poly.entity_id
_entity_poly.type
_entity_poly.pdbx_seq_one_letter_code
_entity_poly.pdbx_strand_id
1 'polypeptide(L)'
;MIDLICYRRFGHNEGDEPSFTQPLMYQKIKSHSTTLKIYGDKLINEKIISKEDFVNENKKFKELLEEQYKTSKDYKPKLEWYEGTWSRYRPEKGKDKRGRSGVKLEKLLAISEKINLIPQNVNLHKTIKKIFDA
;
A
#
# COMPACT_ATOMS: atom_id res chain seq x y z
N MET A 1 4.40 10.81 -18.14
CA MET A 1 5.43 10.92 -17.08
C MET A 1 5.42 12.37 -16.59
N ILE A 2 5.44 12.61 -15.28
CA ILE A 2 5.51 13.95 -14.70
C ILE A 2 6.81 14.01 -13.88
N ASP A 3 7.64 15.01 -14.15
CA ASP A 3 8.82 15.32 -13.33
C ASP A 3 8.46 16.44 -12.34
N LEU A 4 8.43 16.11 -11.04
CA LEU A 4 8.10 17.07 -9.98
C LEU A 4 9.38 17.50 -9.27
N ILE A 5 9.90 18.65 -9.70
CA ILE A 5 11.11 19.23 -9.12
C ILE A 5 10.76 19.87 -7.77
N CYS A 6 11.34 19.34 -6.70
CA CYS A 6 11.14 19.80 -5.33
C CYS A 6 12.46 19.80 -4.55
N TYR A 7 12.40 20.08 -3.25
CA TYR A 7 13.55 20.03 -2.35
C TYR A 7 13.21 19.27 -1.07
N ARG A 8 14.23 18.71 -0.41
CA ARG A 8 14.09 18.04 0.89
C ARG A 8 14.45 19.01 2.00
N ARG A 9 13.51 19.28 2.92
CA ARG A 9 13.71 20.29 3.99
C ARG A 9 14.71 19.84 5.05
N PHE A 10 14.68 18.57 5.41
CA PHE A 10 15.55 17.95 6.41
C PHE A 10 16.52 16.96 5.76
N GLY A 11 17.31 16.24 6.56
CA GLY A 11 18.25 15.21 6.10
C GLY A 11 17.56 14.03 5.41
N HIS A 12 18.28 12.91 5.23
CA HIS A 12 17.65 11.71 4.66
C HIS A 12 16.55 11.20 5.58
N ASN A 13 16.83 11.20 6.88
CA ASN A 13 15.83 11.16 7.95
C ASN A 13 15.87 12.47 8.76
N GLU A 14 14.87 12.71 9.61
CA GLU A 14 14.74 13.94 10.40
C GLU A 14 15.87 14.14 11.43
N GLY A 15 16.53 13.07 11.84
CA GLY A 15 17.68 13.10 12.76
C GLY A 15 19.04 13.29 12.08
N ASP A 16 19.10 13.25 10.75
CA ASP A 16 20.37 13.41 10.01
C ASP A 16 20.71 14.88 9.82
N GLU A 17 22.00 15.21 9.87
CA GLU A 17 22.51 16.55 9.54
C GLU A 17 23.02 16.60 8.09
N PRO A 18 22.23 17.12 7.13
CA PRO A 18 22.58 17.11 5.72
C PRO A 18 23.67 18.13 5.34
N SER A 19 23.92 19.13 6.19
CA SER A 19 24.92 20.17 5.89
C SER A 19 26.34 19.60 5.81
N PHE A 20 26.59 18.40 6.34
CA PHE A 20 27.91 17.74 6.25
C PHE A 20 28.33 17.41 4.82
N THR A 21 27.38 17.06 3.95
CA THR A 21 27.68 16.71 2.55
C THR A 21 27.15 17.74 1.56
N GLN A 22 26.09 18.47 1.93
CA GLN A 22 25.38 19.39 1.02
C GLN A 22 25.18 20.79 1.65
N PRO A 23 26.26 21.47 2.11
CA PRO A 23 26.14 22.69 2.92
C PRO A 23 25.49 23.86 2.18
N LEU A 24 25.91 24.15 0.94
CA LEU A 24 25.40 25.30 0.17
C LEU A 24 23.92 25.13 -0.21
N MET A 25 23.52 23.90 -0.54
CA MET A 25 22.14 23.59 -0.87
C MET A 25 21.24 23.79 0.36
N TYR A 26 21.62 23.23 1.50
CA TYR A 26 20.84 23.36 2.73
C TYR A 26 20.87 24.75 3.33
N GLN A 27 21.92 25.55 3.09
CA GLN A 27 21.94 26.97 3.41
C GLN A 27 20.83 27.73 2.65
N LYS A 28 20.67 27.47 1.34
CA LYS A 28 19.58 28.05 0.54
C LYS A 28 18.21 27.52 0.95
N ILE A 29 18.08 26.22 1.22
CA ILE A 29 16.81 25.62 1.65
C ILE A 29 16.37 26.18 3.00
N LYS A 30 17.30 26.41 3.95
CA LYS A 30 16.99 26.98 5.27
C LYS A 30 16.43 28.40 5.17
N SER A 31 16.98 29.24 4.28
CA SER A 31 16.49 30.61 4.05
C SER A 31 15.25 30.68 3.15
N HIS A 32 14.97 29.63 2.37
CA HIS A 32 13.78 29.56 1.53
C HIS A 32 12.50 29.38 2.36
N SER A 33 11.47 30.17 2.06
CA SER A 33 10.15 30.01 2.66
C SER A 33 9.52 28.68 2.25
N THR A 34 8.67 28.10 3.11
CA THR A 34 7.99 26.85 2.79
C THR A 34 6.98 27.05 1.67
N THR A 35 6.72 25.99 0.90
CA THR A 35 5.73 26.00 -0.19
C THR A 35 4.35 26.43 0.29
N LEU A 36 3.93 25.98 1.48
CA LEU A 36 2.68 26.39 2.12
C LEU A 36 2.62 27.91 2.35
N LYS A 37 3.71 28.51 2.85
CA LYS A 37 3.77 29.96 3.08
C LYS A 37 3.75 30.73 1.76
N ILE A 38 4.55 30.32 0.78
CA ILE A 38 4.63 30.97 -0.54
C ILE A 38 3.25 31.00 -1.21
N TYR A 39 2.54 29.86 -1.19
CA TYR A 39 1.22 29.78 -1.80
C TYR A 39 0.15 30.47 -0.97
N GLY A 40 0.20 30.36 0.36
CA GLY A 40 -0.70 31.09 1.25
C GLY A 40 -0.59 32.60 1.08
N ASP A 41 0.62 33.14 1.09
CA ASP A 41 0.89 34.57 0.88
C ASP A 41 0.39 35.02 -0.51
N LYS A 42 0.56 34.19 -1.54
CA LYS A 42 0.01 34.45 -2.89
C LYS A 42 -1.52 34.58 -2.86
N LEU A 43 -2.23 33.63 -2.26
CA LEU A 43 -3.70 33.65 -2.19
C LEU A 43 -4.23 34.85 -1.39
N ILE A 44 -3.52 35.24 -0.32
CA ILE A 44 -3.85 36.43 0.48
C ILE A 44 -3.65 37.70 -0.36
N ASN A 45 -2.55 37.80 -1.10
CA ASN A 45 -2.28 38.94 -1.98
C ASN A 45 -3.30 39.05 -3.12
N GLU A 46 -3.75 37.92 -3.65
CA GLU A 46 -4.84 37.83 -4.64
C GLU A 46 -6.23 38.05 -4.02
N LYS A 47 -6.32 38.26 -2.70
CA LYS A 47 -7.55 38.47 -1.93
C LYS A 47 -8.58 37.33 -2.08
N ILE A 48 -8.11 36.12 -2.38
CA ILE A 48 -8.95 34.92 -2.46
C ILE A 48 -9.31 34.44 -1.05
N ILE A 49 -8.36 34.54 -0.12
CA ILE A 49 -8.53 34.22 1.30
C ILE A 49 -8.03 35.37 2.16
N SER A 50 -8.57 35.52 3.36
CA SER A 50 -7.99 36.45 4.34
C SER A 50 -6.79 35.82 5.06
N LYS A 51 -5.96 36.67 5.67
CA LYS A 51 -4.85 36.21 6.52
C LYS A 51 -5.36 35.47 7.77
N GLU A 52 -6.51 35.88 8.29
CA GLU A 52 -7.17 35.24 9.44
C GLU A 52 -7.64 33.83 9.08
N ASP A 53 -8.22 33.65 7.89
CA ASP A 53 -8.64 32.33 7.41
C ASP A 53 -7.45 31.37 7.29
N PHE A 54 -6.34 31.83 6.70
CA PHE A 54 -5.13 31.01 6.57
C PHE A 54 -4.57 30.56 7.94
N VAL A 55 -4.58 31.44 8.94
CA VAL A 55 -4.12 31.11 10.30
C VAL A 55 -5.10 30.16 10.98
N ASN A 56 -6.40 30.39 10.83
CA ASN A 56 -7.43 29.54 11.40
C ASN A 56 -7.40 28.12 10.82
N GLU A 57 -7.23 27.96 9.51
CA GLU A 57 -7.12 26.63 8.88
C GLU A 57 -5.89 25.86 9.38
N ASN A 58 -4.74 26.54 9.50
CA ASN A 58 -3.54 25.92 10.09
C ASN A 58 -3.77 25.50 11.56
N LYS A 59 -4.52 26.30 12.32
CA LYS A 59 -4.86 25.98 13.71
C LYS A 59 -5.80 24.79 13.78
N LYS A 60 -6.88 24.78 13.00
CA LYS A 60 -7.83 23.65 12.91
C LYS A 60 -7.13 22.35 12.55
N PHE A 61 -6.21 22.39 11.58
CA PHE A 61 -5.46 21.19 11.19
C PHE A 61 -4.57 20.67 12.32
N LYS A 62 -3.91 21.56 13.08
CA LYS A 62 -3.14 21.16 14.27
C LYS A 62 -4.03 20.59 15.37
N GLU A 63 -5.17 21.20 15.62
CA GLU A 63 -6.16 20.72 16.60
C GLU A 63 -6.68 19.34 16.22
N LEU A 64 -6.96 19.10 14.93
CA LEU A 64 -7.33 17.79 14.42
C LEU A 64 -6.23 16.75 14.72
N LEU A 65 -4.97 17.04 14.41
CA LEU A 65 -3.87 16.11 14.69
C LEU A 65 -3.71 15.81 16.19
N GLU A 66 -3.88 16.83 17.04
CA GLU A 66 -3.83 16.68 18.49
C GLU A 66 -4.99 15.84 19.03
N GLU A 67 -6.19 16.03 18.51
CA GLU A 67 -7.36 15.21 18.84
C GLU A 67 -7.13 13.75 18.44
N GLN A 68 -6.67 13.51 17.21
CA GLN A 68 -6.36 12.17 16.71
C GLN A 68 -5.27 11.49 17.55
N TYR A 69 -4.25 12.25 17.97
CA TYR A 69 -3.22 11.74 18.87
C TYR A 69 -3.80 11.32 20.23
N LYS A 70 -4.73 12.09 20.80
CA LYS A 70 -5.40 11.72 22.06
C LYS A 70 -6.27 10.47 21.91
N THR A 71 -7.06 10.39 20.84
CA THR A 71 -7.95 9.24 20.57
C THR A 71 -7.19 8.00 20.11
N SER A 72 -5.93 8.13 19.69
CA SER A 72 -5.10 7.01 19.21
C SER A 72 -4.92 5.90 20.25
N LYS A 73 -4.98 6.24 21.55
CA LYS A 73 -4.87 5.26 22.65
C LYS A 73 -6.02 4.25 22.66
N ASP A 74 -7.20 4.70 22.27
CA ASP A 74 -8.41 3.87 22.23
C ASP A 74 -8.67 3.27 20.83
N TYR A 75 -7.87 3.69 19.84
CA TYR A 75 -8.02 3.23 18.47
C TYR A 75 -7.55 1.78 18.33
N LYS A 76 -8.48 0.90 17.95
CA LYS A 76 -8.17 -0.48 17.57
C LYS A 76 -7.95 -0.54 16.06
N PRO A 77 -6.73 -0.83 15.58
CA PRO A 77 -6.48 -0.92 14.16
C PRO A 77 -7.31 -2.04 13.53
N LYS A 78 -8.01 -1.71 12.45
CA LYS A 78 -8.67 -2.72 11.61
C LYS A 78 -7.62 -3.43 10.77
N LEU A 79 -7.62 -4.76 10.81
CA LEU A 79 -6.78 -5.58 9.94
C LEU A 79 -7.47 -5.71 8.59
N GLU A 80 -7.24 -4.75 7.69
CA GLU A 80 -7.88 -4.73 6.36
C GLU A 80 -7.21 -5.66 5.33
N TRP A 81 -6.17 -6.41 5.72
CA TRP A 81 -5.42 -7.30 4.81
C TRP A 81 -6.25 -8.38 4.11
N TYR A 82 -7.45 -8.66 4.61
CA TYR A 82 -8.34 -9.68 4.04
C TYR A 82 -9.64 -9.08 3.51
N GLU A 83 -9.68 -7.79 3.19
CA GLU A 83 -10.87 -7.18 2.59
C GLU A 83 -10.98 -7.47 1.08
N GLY A 84 -12.13 -7.14 0.49
CA GLY A 84 -12.39 -7.37 -0.94
C GLY A 84 -12.52 -8.85 -1.33
N THR A 85 -11.80 -9.27 -2.37
CA THR A 85 -11.83 -10.65 -2.90
C THR A 85 -11.36 -11.69 -1.90
N TRP A 86 -10.59 -11.28 -0.88
CA TRP A 86 -10.05 -12.14 0.17
C TRP A 86 -10.90 -12.15 1.44
N SER A 87 -12.09 -11.54 1.44
CA SER A 87 -13.01 -11.47 2.58
C SER A 87 -13.44 -12.82 3.17
N ARG A 88 -13.30 -13.90 2.39
CA ARG A 88 -13.55 -15.29 2.82
C ARG A 88 -12.38 -15.89 3.61
N TYR A 89 -11.18 -15.30 3.50
CA TYR A 89 -10.00 -15.76 4.20
C TYR A 89 -9.94 -15.09 5.58
N ARG A 90 -10.18 -15.88 6.62
CA ARG A 90 -10.15 -15.43 8.01
C ARG A 90 -9.10 -16.25 8.75
N PRO A 91 -7.83 -15.81 8.78
CA PRO A 91 -6.83 -16.50 9.57
C PRO A 91 -7.17 -16.28 11.03
N GLU A 92 -7.39 -17.39 11.73
CA GLU A 92 -7.55 -17.38 13.17
C GLU A 92 -6.17 -17.38 13.82
N LYS A 93 -5.99 -16.61 14.89
CA LYS A 93 -4.77 -16.67 15.70
C LYS A 93 -4.65 -18.06 16.33
N GLY A 94 -3.57 -18.78 16.05
CA GLY A 94 -3.35 -20.12 16.59
C GLY A 94 -2.33 -20.92 15.77
N LYS A 95 -2.14 -22.20 16.14
CA LYS A 95 -1.34 -23.15 15.36
C LYS A 95 -2.06 -23.52 14.07
N ASP A 96 -1.29 -23.89 13.05
CA ASP A 96 -1.80 -24.36 11.76
C ASP A 96 -2.82 -25.50 11.97
N LYS A 97 -4.06 -25.25 11.58
CA LYS A 97 -5.11 -26.26 11.61
C LYS A 97 -4.97 -27.12 10.36
N ARG A 98 -4.86 -28.44 10.54
CA ARG A 98 -4.90 -29.37 9.41
C ARG A 98 -6.28 -29.28 8.75
N GLY A 99 -6.32 -28.78 7.53
CA GLY A 99 -7.55 -28.69 6.74
C GLY A 99 -8.14 -30.09 6.45
N ARG A 100 -9.45 -30.16 6.27
CA ARG A 100 -10.12 -31.38 5.77
C ARG A 100 -9.93 -31.45 4.25
N SER A 101 -8.85 -32.09 3.82
CA SER A 101 -8.53 -32.30 2.40
C SER A 101 -9.09 -33.60 1.81
N GLY A 102 -9.75 -34.42 2.63
CA GLY A 102 -10.33 -35.70 2.19
C GLY A 102 -11.46 -35.49 1.18
N VAL A 103 -11.43 -36.28 0.11
CA VAL A 103 -12.46 -36.31 -0.94
C VAL A 103 -12.90 -37.75 -1.20
N LYS A 104 -14.15 -37.94 -1.64
CA LYS A 104 -14.69 -39.27 -1.96
C LYS A 104 -13.92 -39.89 -3.13
N LEU A 105 -13.68 -41.19 -3.06
CA LEU A 105 -12.98 -41.95 -4.11
C LEU A 105 -13.65 -41.81 -5.48
N GLU A 106 -14.98 -41.86 -5.53
CA GLU A 106 -15.77 -41.68 -6.77
C GLU A 106 -15.42 -40.37 -7.48
N LYS A 107 -15.25 -39.27 -6.74
CA LYS A 107 -14.89 -37.97 -7.30
C LYS A 107 -13.46 -37.96 -7.83
N LEU A 108 -12.54 -38.67 -7.17
CA LEU A 108 -11.16 -38.81 -7.64
C LEU A 108 -11.09 -39.61 -8.95
N LEU A 109 -11.85 -40.70 -9.04
CA LEU A 109 -11.93 -41.51 -10.26
C LEU A 109 -12.50 -40.70 -11.43
N ALA A 110 -13.60 -39.98 -11.22
CA ALA A 110 -14.20 -39.15 -12.27
C ALA A 110 -13.26 -38.02 -12.77
N ILE A 111 -12.43 -37.46 -11.89
CA ILE A 111 -11.40 -36.46 -12.28
C ILE A 111 -10.27 -37.16 -13.05
N SER A 112 -9.83 -38.33 -12.60
CA SER A 112 -8.78 -39.13 -13.26
C SER A 112 -9.18 -39.49 -14.69
N GLU A 113 -10.40 -39.98 -14.90
CA GLU A 113 -10.93 -40.29 -16.24
C GLU A 113 -10.90 -39.06 -17.16
N LYS A 114 -11.28 -37.89 -16.65
CA LYS A 114 -11.24 -36.64 -17.43
C LYS A 114 -9.82 -36.17 -17.74
N ILE A 115 -8.87 -36.33 -16.81
CA ILE A 115 -7.46 -35.97 -17.03
C ILE A 115 -6.82 -36.90 -18.07
N ASN A 116 -7.20 -38.18 -18.05
CA ASN A 116 -6.64 -39.21 -18.93
C ASN A 116 -7.36 -39.34 -20.28
N LEU A 117 -8.44 -38.58 -20.51
CA LEU A 117 -9.14 -38.57 -21.78
C LEU A 117 -8.35 -37.75 -22.82
N ILE A 118 -7.77 -38.45 -23.78
CA ILE A 118 -7.06 -37.83 -24.91
C ILE A 118 -8.04 -37.64 -26.07
N PRO A 119 -8.24 -36.41 -26.56
CA PRO A 119 -9.04 -36.17 -27.76
C PRO A 119 -8.43 -36.85 -28.99
N GLN A 120 -9.27 -37.47 -29.83
CA GLN A 120 -8.82 -38.23 -31.00
C GLN A 120 -8.03 -37.41 -32.04
N ASN A 121 -8.14 -36.09 -32.00
CA ASN A 121 -7.46 -35.17 -32.90
C ASN A 121 -6.04 -34.75 -32.44
N VAL A 122 -5.53 -35.27 -31.32
CA VAL A 122 -4.21 -34.94 -30.79
C VAL A 122 -3.18 -36.01 -31.16
N ASN A 123 -2.14 -35.63 -31.91
CA ASN A 123 -1.03 -36.52 -32.24
C ASN A 123 0.00 -36.55 -31.09
N LEU A 124 -0.04 -37.59 -30.27
CA LEU A 124 0.83 -37.74 -29.11
C LEU A 124 2.20 -38.33 -29.47
N HIS A 125 3.24 -37.86 -28.77
CA HIS A 125 4.57 -38.46 -28.83
C HIS A 125 4.53 -39.92 -28.32
N LYS A 126 5.23 -40.83 -29.01
CA LYS A 126 5.19 -42.28 -28.76
C LYS A 126 5.47 -42.67 -27.31
N THR A 127 6.37 -41.95 -26.63
CA THR A 127 6.71 -42.19 -25.22
C THR A 127 5.57 -41.85 -24.27
N ILE A 128 4.79 -40.80 -24.57
CA ILE A 128 3.66 -40.35 -23.75
C ILE A 128 2.50 -41.32 -23.93
N LYS A 129 2.25 -41.76 -25.17
CA LYS A 129 1.20 -42.75 -25.47
C LYS A 129 1.35 -44.04 -24.64
N LYS A 130 2.58 -44.54 -24.48
CA LYS A 130 2.88 -45.71 -23.62
C LYS A 130 2.50 -45.53 -22.16
N ILE A 131 2.47 -44.30 -21.64
CA ILE A 131 2.13 -44.02 -20.24
C ILE A 131 0.61 -44.00 -20.04
N PHE A 132 -0.16 -43.57 -21.05
CA PHE A 132 -1.63 -43.55 -20.99
C PHE A 132 -2.28 -44.90 -21.35
N ASP A 133 -1.60 -45.73 -22.15
CA ASP A 133 -2.08 -47.06 -22.53
C ASP A 133 -1.71 -48.17 -21.51
N ALA A 134 -0.97 -47.84 -20.45
CA ALA A 134 -0.51 -48.76 -19.40
C ALA A 134 -1.52 -48.90 -18.26
#